data_AF-A0A0P9D034-F1
#
_entry.id   AF-A0A0P9D034-F1
#
_cell.length_a   1.000
_cell.length_b   1.000
_cell.length_c   1.000
_cell.angle_alpha   90.00
_cell.angle_beta   90.00
_cell.angle_gamma   90.00
#
_symmetry.space_group_name_H-M   'P 1'
#
loop_
_entity.id
_entity.type
_entity.pdbx_description
1 polymer ?
#
loop_
_entity_poly.entity_id
_entity_poly.type
_entity_poly.pdbx_seq_one_letter_code
_entity_poly.pdbx_strand_id
1 'polypeptide(L)'
;TTTQPDLLARDVHPQELRVTLLAARYRFAGADRRAIREEVDGMQSEHRCQFGMAIAEVDPEAARLLVPKLNYPADQMRVLCALAASGGVGVSTRLTELDLARAITEVRARVQAVAALAAAIQRENDWAPRACAAALDATVGDLAQITDDVQRADSIADLVPVALTPERLLHLLAFARQIERGDQRAEALIALATHLPPELESDAAALLDESQAAAAAWWNQLKERSARRRQHSE
;
A
#
# COMPACT_ATOMS: atom_id res chain seq x y z
N THR A 1 -19.58 47.18 2.02
CA THR A 1 -18.43 46.43 1.50
C THR A 1 -17.81 45.69 2.67
N THR A 2 -18.32 44.49 2.93
CA THR A 2 -17.85 43.63 4.02
C THR A 2 -16.73 42.78 3.46
N THR A 3 -15.50 43.18 3.72
CA THR A 3 -14.33 42.36 3.42
C THR A 3 -14.32 41.22 4.43
N GLN A 4 -14.51 39.99 3.98
CA GLN A 4 -14.17 38.78 4.74
C GLN A 4 -12.67 38.50 4.52
N PRO A 5 -11.79 38.64 5.52
CA PRO A 5 -10.56 37.88 5.57
C PRO A 5 -10.76 36.78 6.62
N ASP A 6 -10.81 35.51 6.21
CA ASP A 6 -10.36 34.35 6.99
C ASP A 6 -10.93 33.05 6.43
N LEU A 7 -10.50 32.71 5.21
CA LEU A 7 -10.70 31.37 4.66
C LEU A 7 -9.38 30.65 4.35
N LEU A 8 -8.22 31.17 4.78
CA LEU A 8 -6.92 30.58 4.44
C LEU A 8 -5.90 30.45 5.59
N ALA A 9 -6.28 30.70 6.85
CA ALA A 9 -5.44 30.30 7.98
C ALA A 9 -5.82 28.87 8.41
N ARG A 10 -5.45 27.87 7.62
CA ARG A 10 -5.22 26.55 8.21
C ARG A 10 -3.99 26.74 9.10
N ASP A 11 -4.15 26.52 10.40
CA ASP A 11 -3.04 26.48 11.35
C ASP A 11 -2.07 25.36 10.95
N VAL A 12 -1.15 25.65 10.02
CA VAL A 12 -0.12 24.70 9.62
C VAL A 12 0.83 24.57 10.79
N HIS A 13 0.94 23.36 11.33
CA HIS A 13 1.76 23.11 12.51
C HIS A 13 3.21 23.54 12.22
N PRO A 14 3.91 24.25 13.15
CA PRO A 14 5.25 24.80 12.88
C PRO A 14 6.28 23.78 12.39
N GLN A 15 6.12 22.50 12.78
CA GLN A 15 6.99 21.42 12.35
C GLN A 15 6.69 20.93 10.92
N GLU A 16 5.45 21.00 10.46
CA GLU A 16 5.11 20.70 9.05
C GLU A 16 5.70 21.76 8.12
N LEU A 17 5.55 23.05 8.48
CA LEU A 17 6.21 24.15 7.75
C LEU A 17 7.73 23.96 7.69
N ARG A 18 8.34 23.50 8.80
CA ARG A 18 9.78 23.21 8.84
C ARG A 18 10.16 22.08 7.89
N VAL A 19 9.40 20.98 7.84
CA VAL A 19 9.66 19.86 6.93
C VAL A 19 9.50 20.30 5.47
N THR A 20 8.45 21.06 5.14
CA THR A 20 8.24 21.57 3.78
C THR A 20 9.35 22.53 3.35
N LEU A 21 9.76 23.45 4.23
CA LEU A 21 10.87 24.37 3.95
C LEU A 21 12.20 23.63 3.83
N LEU A 22 12.42 22.57 4.62
CA LEU A 22 13.63 21.76 4.55
C LEU A 22 13.69 20.96 3.24
N ALA A 23 12.57 20.36 2.80
CA ALA A 23 12.48 19.69 1.50
C ALA A 23 12.71 20.67 0.34
N ALA A 24 12.14 21.88 0.42
CA ALA A 24 12.36 22.94 -0.55
C ALA A 24 13.83 23.39 -0.58
N ARG A 25 14.48 23.57 0.58
CA ARG A 25 15.92 23.87 0.65
C ARG A 25 16.75 22.74 0.07
N TYR A 26 16.43 21.50 0.39
CA TYR A 26 17.15 20.31 -0.09
C TYR A 26 17.18 20.24 -1.63
N ARG A 27 16.10 20.67 -2.29
CA ARG A 27 15.99 20.80 -3.76
C ARG A 27 17.05 21.72 -4.37
N PHE A 28 17.49 22.76 -3.67
CA PHE A 28 18.41 23.78 -4.16
C PHE A 28 19.77 23.80 -3.43
N ALA A 29 19.98 22.90 -2.47
CA ALA A 29 21.05 22.99 -1.47
C ALA A 29 22.45 22.59 -1.96
N GLY A 30 22.62 21.89 -3.09
CA GLY A 30 23.93 21.46 -3.57
C GLY A 30 24.76 20.73 -2.49
N ALA A 31 25.82 21.38 -1.99
CA ALA A 31 26.75 20.85 -0.98
C ALA A 31 26.21 20.80 0.47
N ASP A 32 25.09 21.46 0.78
CA ASP A 32 24.51 21.55 2.13
C ASP A 32 23.66 20.31 2.51
N ARG A 33 23.61 19.30 1.62
CA ARG A 33 22.85 18.05 1.81
C ARG A 33 23.28 17.24 3.04
N ARG A 34 24.55 17.37 3.47
CA ARG A 34 25.05 16.71 4.69
C ARG A 34 24.46 17.31 5.95
N ALA A 35 24.42 18.64 6.06
CA ALA A 35 23.84 19.34 7.21
C ALA A 35 22.33 19.06 7.31
N ILE A 36 21.63 19.03 6.17
CA ILE A 36 20.20 18.67 6.14
C ILE A 36 20.00 17.22 6.59
N ARG A 37 20.89 16.29 6.22
CA ARG A 37 20.82 14.89 6.65
C ARG A 37 21.01 14.74 8.16
N GLU A 38 21.95 15.49 8.74
CA GLU A 38 22.17 15.54 10.19
C GLU A 38 20.95 16.13 10.93
N GLU A 39 20.32 17.17 10.37
CA GLU A 39 19.07 17.72 10.92
C GLU A 39 17.92 16.70 10.88
N VAL A 40 17.78 15.96 9.78
CA VAL A 40 16.76 14.90 9.61
C VAL A 40 17.02 13.74 10.57
N ASP A 41 18.27 13.34 10.79
CA ASP A 41 18.61 12.26 11.73
C ASP A 41 18.19 12.58 13.17
N GLY A 42 18.10 13.87 13.54
CA GLY A 42 17.60 14.34 14.83
C GLY A 42 16.07 14.51 14.94
N MET A 43 15.32 14.26 13.86
CA MET A 43 13.86 14.46 13.84
C MET A 43 13.07 13.28 14.41
N GLN A 44 11.86 13.56 14.90
CA GLN A 44 10.87 12.54 15.23
C GLN A 44 10.53 11.67 14.01
N SER A 45 10.15 10.40 14.22
CA SER A 45 9.91 9.43 13.13
C SER A 45 8.91 9.94 12.09
N GLU A 46 7.82 10.55 12.56
CA GLU A 46 6.78 11.10 11.68
C GLU A 46 7.33 12.18 10.73
N HIS A 47 8.10 13.14 11.25
CA HIS A 47 8.71 14.18 10.43
C HIS A 47 9.77 13.63 9.47
N ARG A 48 10.52 12.58 9.87
CA ARG A 48 11.43 11.88 8.96
C ARG A 48 10.68 11.22 7.82
N CYS A 49 9.54 10.57 8.11
CA CYS A 49 8.67 10.00 7.08
C CYS A 49 8.14 11.10 6.14
N GLN A 50 7.60 12.20 6.68
CA GLN A 50 7.08 13.33 5.90
C GLN A 50 8.16 13.93 4.99
N PHE A 51 9.37 14.14 5.53
CA PHE A 51 10.52 14.59 4.76
C PHE A 51 10.85 13.62 3.63
N GLY A 52 10.98 12.33 3.94
CA GLY A 52 11.25 11.27 2.96
C GLY A 52 10.26 11.23 1.81
N MET A 53 8.96 11.33 2.11
CA MET A 53 7.92 11.42 1.08
C MET A 53 8.06 12.68 0.22
N ALA A 54 8.34 13.83 0.83
CA ALA A 54 8.46 15.10 0.12
C ALA A 54 9.67 15.16 -0.83
N ILE A 55 10.75 14.46 -0.50
CA ILE A 55 11.95 14.42 -1.35
C ILE A 55 11.96 13.26 -2.36
N ALA A 56 11.01 12.32 -2.30
CA ALA A 56 10.99 11.14 -3.16
C ALA A 56 11.02 11.48 -4.66
N GLU A 57 10.33 12.54 -5.08
CA GLU A 57 10.35 13.01 -6.48
C GLU A 57 11.61 13.81 -6.82
N VAL A 58 12.21 14.49 -5.84
CA VAL A 58 13.29 15.47 -6.05
C VAL A 58 14.67 14.82 -5.98
N ASP A 59 14.85 13.92 -5.02
CA ASP A 59 16.07 13.17 -4.78
C ASP A 59 15.66 11.76 -4.28
N PRO A 60 15.28 10.87 -5.21
CA PRO A 60 14.85 9.53 -4.85
C PRO A 60 15.98 8.72 -4.19
N GLU A 61 17.25 9.08 -4.43
CA GLU A 61 18.38 8.43 -3.76
C GLU A 61 18.42 8.74 -2.27
N ALA A 62 18.27 10.02 -1.91
CA ALA A 62 18.22 10.41 -0.51
C ALA A 62 16.99 9.84 0.23
N ALA A 63 15.83 9.79 -0.43
CA ALA A 63 14.65 9.14 0.10
C ALA A 63 14.88 7.64 0.35
N ARG A 64 15.50 6.92 -0.60
CA ARG A 64 15.87 5.50 -0.44
C ARG A 64 16.78 5.27 0.75
N LEU A 65 17.83 6.08 0.90
CA LEU A 65 18.77 5.97 2.02
C LEU A 65 18.13 6.26 3.39
N LEU A 66 17.00 6.95 3.40
CA LEU A 66 16.24 7.24 4.62
C LEU A 66 15.38 6.03 5.05
N VAL A 67 14.92 5.19 4.12
CA VAL A 67 13.99 4.07 4.43
C VAL A 67 14.49 3.19 5.58
N PRO A 68 15.74 2.67 5.60
CA PRO A 68 16.21 1.83 6.70
C PRO A 68 16.34 2.56 8.04
N LYS A 69 16.35 3.90 8.04
CA LYS A 69 16.46 4.73 9.25
C LYS A 69 15.11 5.01 9.90
N LEU A 70 13.99 4.69 9.23
CA LEU A 70 12.64 4.88 9.76
C LEU A 70 12.31 3.79 10.77
N ASN A 71 11.70 4.19 11.89
CA ASN A 71 11.47 3.30 13.02
C ASN A 71 10.25 2.41 12.82
N TYR A 72 9.26 2.86 12.03
CA TYR A 72 7.99 2.17 11.85
C TYR A 72 7.88 1.55 10.45
N PRO A 73 7.45 0.29 10.33
CA PRO A 73 7.16 -0.36 9.05
C PRO A 73 6.21 0.44 8.16
N ALA A 74 5.20 1.07 8.76
CA ALA A 74 4.28 1.94 8.05
C ALA A 74 4.98 3.16 7.44
N ASP A 75 5.95 3.78 8.15
CA ASP A 75 6.72 4.92 7.61
C ASP A 75 7.60 4.46 6.43
N GLN A 76 8.24 3.29 6.56
CA GLN A 76 9.03 2.68 5.48
C GLN A 76 8.19 2.46 4.23
N MET A 77 7.02 1.83 4.39
CA MET A 77 6.06 1.64 3.32
C MET A 77 5.64 2.97 2.68
N ARG A 78 5.28 3.99 3.46
CA ARG A 78 4.85 5.30 2.93
C ARG A 78 5.91 5.95 2.04
N VAL A 79 7.17 5.95 2.48
CA VAL A 79 8.27 6.50 1.68
C VAL A 79 8.52 5.65 0.42
N LEU A 80 8.44 4.32 0.50
CA LEU A 80 8.57 3.44 -0.66
C LEU A 80 7.41 3.60 -1.66
N CYS A 81 6.17 3.81 -1.19
CA CYS A 81 5.04 4.15 -2.07
C CYS A 81 5.23 5.51 -2.74
N ALA A 82 5.77 6.50 -2.03
CA ALA A 82 6.13 7.79 -2.63
C ALA A 82 7.23 7.64 -3.70
N LEU A 83 8.22 6.78 -3.45
CA LEU A 83 9.24 6.43 -4.44
C LEU A 83 8.62 5.71 -5.65
N ALA A 84 7.71 4.75 -5.43
CA ALA A 84 6.97 4.06 -6.50
C ALA A 84 6.19 5.03 -7.40
N ALA A 85 5.64 6.11 -6.81
CA ALA A 85 4.93 7.15 -7.54
C ALA A 85 5.86 8.11 -8.31
N SER A 86 7.11 8.29 -7.87
CA SER A 86 8.11 9.08 -8.61
C SER A 86 8.45 8.42 -9.94
N GLY A 87 8.73 9.19 -11.00
CA GLY A 87 9.10 8.66 -12.32
C GLY A 87 10.58 8.86 -12.65
N GLY A 88 11.02 8.35 -13.80
CA GLY A 88 12.36 8.66 -14.35
C GLY A 88 13.53 7.93 -13.69
N VAL A 89 13.26 6.89 -12.90
CA VAL A 89 14.27 5.99 -12.33
C VAL A 89 14.40 4.71 -13.16
N GLY A 90 15.61 4.14 -13.23
CA GLY A 90 15.86 2.91 -13.97
C GLY A 90 15.40 1.65 -13.21
N VAL A 91 15.21 0.54 -13.92
CA VAL A 91 14.80 -0.77 -13.36
C VAL A 91 15.69 -1.22 -12.20
N SER A 92 17.01 -1.09 -12.33
CA SER A 92 17.96 -1.50 -11.28
C SER A 92 17.69 -0.80 -9.95
N THR A 93 17.32 0.48 -10.03
CA THR A 93 16.94 1.29 -8.87
C THR A 93 15.63 0.81 -8.27
N ARG A 94 14.62 0.52 -9.10
CA ARG A 94 13.35 -0.05 -8.65
C ARG A 94 13.51 -1.40 -7.96
N LEU A 95 14.42 -2.24 -8.43
CA LEU A 95 14.71 -3.52 -7.78
C LEU A 95 15.36 -3.34 -6.41
N THR A 96 16.20 -2.31 -6.24
CA THR A 96 16.74 -1.96 -4.91
C THR A 96 15.62 -1.50 -3.97
N GLU A 97 14.68 -0.68 -4.47
CA GLU A 97 13.49 -0.28 -3.70
C GLU A 97 12.62 -1.49 -3.33
N LEU A 98 12.50 -2.47 -4.24
CA LEU A 98 11.75 -3.70 -3.99
C LEU A 98 12.42 -4.55 -2.91
N ASP A 99 13.75 -4.65 -2.88
CA ASP A 99 14.46 -5.34 -1.80
C ASP A 99 14.28 -4.64 -0.45
N LEU A 100 14.25 -3.29 -0.43
CA LEU A 100 13.90 -2.53 0.78
C LEU A 100 12.47 -2.83 1.24
N ALA A 101 11.51 -2.91 0.30
CA ALA A 101 10.13 -3.27 0.63
C ALA A 101 10.03 -4.68 1.22
N ARG A 102 10.76 -5.65 0.67
CA ARG A 102 10.81 -7.02 1.20
C ARG A 102 11.41 -7.11 2.60
N ALA A 103 12.26 -6.17 2.98
CA ALA A 103 12.86 -6.11 4.31
C ALA A 103 11.94 -5.50 5.38
N ILE A 104 10.80 -4.91 5.00
CA ILE A 104 9.80 -4.40 5.95
C ILE A 104 9.30 -5.57 6.81
N THR A 105 9.30 -5.41 8.12
CA THR A 105 8.98 -6.49 9.07
C THR A 105 7.47 -6.79 9.14
N GLU A 106 6.64 -5.75 9.15
CA GLU A 106 5.18 -5.88 9.21
C GLU A 106 4.62 -6.27 7.82
N VAL A 107 3.81 -7.32 7.80
CA VAL A 107 3.39 -8.01 6.56
C VAL A 107 2.52 -7.11 5.69
N ARG A 108 1.56 -6.39 6.26
CA ARG A 108 0.66 -5.51 5.49
C ARG A 108 1.44 -4.38 4.83
N ALA A 109 2.29 -3.68 5.58
CA ALA A 109 3.17 -2.64 5.08
C ALA A 109 4.11 -3.17 3.98
N ARG A 110 4.65 -4.38 4.16
CA ARG A 110 5.44 -5.06 3.13
C ARG A 110 4.63 -5.31 1.85
N VAL A 111 3.41 -5.86 1.96
CA VAL A 111 2.52 -6.11 0.82
C VAL A 111 2.26 -4.83 0.04
N GLN A 112 1.86 -3.76 0.71
CA GLN A 112 1.53 -2.49 0.06
C GLN A 112 2.73 -1.86 -0.66
N ALA A 113 3.91 -1.87 -0.03
CA ALA A 113 5.12 -1.35 -0.64
C ALA A 113 5.55 -2.19 -1.86
N VAL A 114 5.49 -3.52 -1.76
CA VAL A 114 5.82 -4.44 -2.86
C VAL A 114 4.83 -4.26 -4.02
N ALA A 115 3.52 -4.15 -3.74
CA ALA A 115 2.49 -3.94 -4.75
C ALA A 115 2.70 -2.61 -5.50
N ALA A 116 2.94 -1.52 -4.77
CA ALA A 116 3.18 -0.21 -5.37
C ALA A 116 4.43 -0.22 -6.28
N LEU A 117 5.53 -0.84 -5.82
CA LEU A 117 6.77 -0.92 -6.59
C LEU A 117 6.65 -1.86 -7.80
N ALA A 118 5.94 -2.99 -7.66
CA ALA A 118 5.67 -3.89 -8.77
C ALA A 118 4.84 -3.19 -9.85
N ALA A 119 3.81 -2.42 -9.46
CA ALA A 119 3.01 -1.62 -10.39
C ALA A 119 3.86 -0.54 -11.08
N ALA A 120 4.76 0.13 -10.34
CA ALA A 120 5.68 1.09 -10.92
C ALA A 120 6.63 0.47 -11.94
N ILE A 121 7.20 -0.69 -11.62
CA ILE A 121 8.07 -1.45 -12.51
C ILE A 121 7.34 -1.88 -13.78
N GLN A 122 6.09 -2.36 -13.66
CA GLN A 122 5.25 -2.76 -14.79
C GLN A 122 4.92 -1.58 -15.71
N ARG A 123 4.58 -0.41 -15.15
CA ARG A 123 4.34 0.82 -15.95
C ARG A 123 5.57 1.27 -16.73
N GLU A 124 6.75 1.06 -16.17
CA GLU A 124 8.00 1.55 -16.75
C GLU A 124 8.60 0.55 -17.75
N ASN A 125 8.33 -0.75 -17.61
CA ASN A 125 8.99 -1.81 -18.38
C ASN A 125 8.12 -3.06 -18.60
N ASP A 126 7.80 -3.33 -19.87
CA ASP A 126 6.91 -4.44 -20.26
C ASP A 126 7.46 -5.85 -19.95
N TRP A 127 8.79 -6.05 -19.87
CA TRP A 127 9.41 -7.35 -19.58
C TRP A 127 9.69 -7.60 -18.10
N ALA A 128 9.49 -6.59 -17.26
CA ALA A 128 9.85 -6.62 -15.85
C ALA A 128 8.94 -7.44 -14.89
N PRO A 129 7.76 -7.99 -15.28
CA PRO A 129 7.02 -8.91 -14.41
C PRO A 129 7.85 -10.10 -13.90
N ARG A 130 8.85 -10.55 -14.67
CA ARG A 130 9.79 -11.61 -14.25
C ARG A 130 10.71 -11.19 -13.10
N ALA A 131 11.12 -9.92 -13.06
CA ALA A 131 12.04 -9.43 -12.04
C ALA A 131 11.36 -9.32 -10.66
N CYS A 132 10.05 -9.04 -10.65
CA CYS A 132 9.26 -8.97 -9.40
C CYS A 132 8.70 -10.33 -8.96
N ALA A 133 8.82 -11.38 -9.79
CA ALA A 133 8.15 -12.65 -9.58
C ALA A 133 8.41 -13.25 -8.19
N ALA A 134 9.69 -13.40 -7.82
CA ALA A 134 10.08 -13.96 -6.53
C ALA A 134 9.60 -13.10 -5.34
N ALA A 135 9.56 -11.77 -5.50
CA ALA A 135 9.07 -10.87 -4.47
C ALA A 135 7.55 -11.02 -4.28
N LEU A 136 6.80 -11.06 -5.38
CA LEU A 136 5.35 -11.25 -5.37
C LEU A 136 4.97 -12.64 -4.82
N ASP A 137 5.66 -13.71 -5.22
CA ASP A 137 5.38 -15.07 -4.74
C ASP A 137 5.57 -15.18 -3.21
N ALA A 138 6.66 -14.61 -2.69
CA ALA A 138 6.89 -14.56 -1.25
C ALA A 138 5.80 -13.73 -0.53
N THR A 139 5.45 -12.57 -1.09
CA THR A 139 4.47 -11.65 -0.51
C THR A 139 3.06 -12.24 -0.50
N VAL A 140 2.68 -12.96 -1.56
CA VAL A 140 1.40 -13.70 -1.62
C VAL A 140 1.39 -14.80 -0.56
N GLY A 141 2.50 -15.55 -0.39
CA GLY A 141 2.61 -16.57 0.66
C GLY A 141 2.49 -15.99 2.08
N ASP A 142 3.00 -14.77 2.29
CA ASP A 142 2.93 -14.08 3.57
C ASP A 142 1.51 -13.65 3.98
N LEU A 143 0.54 -13.58 3.05
CA LEU A 143 -0.86 -13.24 3.37
C LEU A 143 -1.47 -14.16 4.44
N ALA A 144 -0.98 -15.39 4.56
CA ALA A 144 -1.36 -16.33 5.61
C ALA A 144 -1.11 -15.77 7.03
N GLN A 145 -0.16 -14.83 7.18
CA GLN A 145 0.21 -14.20 8.45
C GLN A 145 -0.71 -13.02 8.81
N ILE A 146 -1.48 -12.49 7.85
CA ILE A 146 -2.46 -11.43 8.10
C ILE A 146 -3.74 -12.08 8.62
N THR A 147 -4.03 -11.93 9.90
CA THR A 147 -5.20 -12.55 10.55
C THR A 147 -6.45 -11.67 10.55
N ASP A 148 -6.29 -10.37 10.38
CA ASP A 148 -7.41 -9.44 10.26
C ASP A 148 -7.99 -9.49 8.85
N ASP A 149 -9.29 -9.82 8.77
CA ASP A 149 -10.01 -9.99 7.51
C ASP A 149 -10.03 -8.72 6.65
N VAL A 150 -10.11 -7.53 7.26
CA VAL A 150 -10.09 -6.26 6.51
C VAL A 150 -8.72 -6.06 5.90
N GLN A 151 -7.66 -6.23 6.70
CA GLN A 151 -6.29 -6.10 6.21
C GLN A 151 -5.96 -7.14 5.14
N ARG A 152 -6.49 -8.36 5.27
CA ARG A 152 -6.28 -9.41 4.26
C ARG A 152 -7.00 -9.07 2.96
N ALA A 153 -8.25 -8.61 3.02
CA ALA A 153 -9.00 -8.17 1.84
C ALA A 153 -8.30 -7.00 1.12
N ASP A 154 -7.90 -5.96 1.86
CA ASP A 154 -7.13 -4.83 1.32
C ASP A 154 -5.85 -5.30 0.63
N SER A 155 -5.09 -6.17 1.31
CA SER A 155 -3.81 -6.69 0.79
C SER A 155 -3.98 -7.54 -0.48
N ILE A 156 -5.08 -8.29 -0.57
CA ILE A 156 -5.44 -9.01 -1.80
C ILE A 156 -5.75 -8.01 -2.91
N ALA A 157 -6.60 -7.01 -2.65
CA ALA A 157 -6.96 -5.99 -3.63
C ALA A 157 -5.74 -5.21 -4.15
N ASP A 158 -4.76 -4.92 -3.29
CA ASP A 158 -3.51 -4.26 -3.67
C ASP A 158 -2.63 -5.15 -4.58
N LEU A 159 -2.61 -6.47 -4.35
CA LEU A 159 -1.77 -7.41 -5.11
C LEU A 159 -2.36 -7.84 -6.44
N VAL A 160 -3.69 -7.86 -6.58
CA VAL A 160 -4.37 -8.37 -7.78
C VAL A 160 -3.90 -7.68 -9.07
N PRO A 161 -3.80 -6.33 -9.16
CA PRO A 161 -3.38 -5.66 -10.40
C PRO A 161 -1.97 -6.04 -10.87
N VAL A 162 -1.09 -6.46 -9.93
CA VAL A 162 0.30 -6.81 -10.22
C VAL A 162 0.53 -8.32 -10.31
N ALA A 163 -0.44 -9.13 -9.89
CA ALA A 163 -0.41 -10.59 -9.89
C ALA A 163 -0.85 -11.17 -11.25
N LEU A 164 -0.03 -10.98 -12.28
CA LEU A 164 -0.39 -11.28 -13.67
C LEU A 164 -0.31 -12.77 -14.08
N THR A 165 -0.01 -13.69 -13.16
CA THR A 165 0.08 -15.13 -13.48
C THR A 165 -1.12 -15.90 -12.91
N PRO A 166 -1.69 -16.86 -13.65
CA PRO A 166 -2.81 -17.67 -13.17
C PRO A 166 -2.54 -18.32 -11.81
N GLU A 167 -1.31 -18.78 -11.56
CA GLU A 167 -0.93 -19.42 -10.30
C GLU A 167 -1.03 -18.46 -9.11
N ARG A 168 -0.64 -17.19 -9.27
CA ARG A 168 -0.76 -16.18 -8.21
C ARG A 168 -2.21 -15.80 -7.96
N LEU A 169 -3.00 -15.62 -9.02
CA LEU A 169 -4.43 -15.33 -8.90
C LEU A 169 -5.16 -16.45 -8.18
N LEU A 170 -4.82 -17.72 -8.45
CA LEU A 170 -5.37 -18.88 -7.73
C LEU A 170 -4.97 -18.90 -6.25
N HIS A 171 -3.74 -18.53 -5.91
CA HIS A 171 -3.34 -18.38 -4.51
C HIS A 171 -4.09 -17.25 -3.80
N LEU A 172 -4.22 -16.07 -4.44
CA LEU A 172 -4.99 -14.96 -3.90
C LEU A 172 -6.47 -15.34 -3.71
N LEU A 173 -7.05 -16.10 -4.64
CA LEU A 173 -8.40 -16.64 -4.52
C LEU A 173 -8.54 -17.58 -3.31
N ALA A 174 -7.55 -18.44 -3.07
CA ALA A 174 -7.55 -19.31 -1.89
C ALA A 174 -7.55 -18.49 -0.60
N PHE A 175 -6.77 -17.41 -0.52
CA PHE A 175 -6.79 -16.50 0.63
C PHE A 175 -8.10 -15.71 0.75
N ALA A 176 -8.67 -15.24 -0.35
CA ALA A 176 -9.96 -14.56 -0.35
C ALA A 176 -11.05 -15.47 0.24
N ARG A 177 -11.07 -16.74 -0.14
CA ARG A 177 -12.02 -17.74 0.40
C ARG A 177 -11.86 -18.03 1.89
N GLN A 178 -10.67 -17.84 2.44
CA GLN A 178 -10.38 -18.00 3.87
C GLN A 178 -10.82 -16.81 4.72
N ILE A 179 -11.25 -15.70 4.12
CA ILE A 179 -11.81 -14.55 4.86
C ILE A 179 -13.16 -14.95 5.46
N GLU A 180 -13.30 -14.77 6.78
CA GLU A 180 -14.50 -15.19 7.52
C GLU A 180 -15.64 -14.18 7.35
N ARG A 181 -15.29 -12.89 7.38
CA ARG A 181 -16.20 -11.77 7.16
C ARG A 181 -16.68 -11.72 5.72
N GLY A 182 -17.93 -12.12 5.50
CA GLY A 182 -18.51 -12.21 4.16
C GLY A 182 -18.53 -10.89 3.36
N ASP A 183 -18.58 -9.74 4.03
CA ASP A 183 -18.40 -8.41 3.41
C ASP A 183 -16.99 -8.25 2.82
N GLN A 184 -15.97 -8.56 3.62
CA GLN A 184 -14.56 -8.47 3.23
C GLN A 184 -14.17 -9.52 2.18
N ARG A 185 -14.74 -10.73 2.30
CA ARG A 185 -14.56 -11.78 1.29
C ARG A 185 -15.14 -11.36 -0.05
N ALA A 186 -16.34 -10.78 -0.06
CA ALA A 186 -16.96 -10.31 -1.29
C ALA A 186 -16.10 -9.25 -1.99
N GLU A 187 -15.55 -8.30 -1.22
CA GLU A 187 -14.65 -7.27 -1.74
C GLU A 187 -13.39 -7.86 -2.41
N ALA A 188 -12.73 -8.81 -1.73
CA ALA A 188 -11.55 -9.49 -2.28
C ALA A 188 -11.87 -10.29 -3.56
N LEU A 189 -13.02 -10.97 -3.61
CA LEU A 189 -13.47 -11.74 -4.78
C LEU A 189 -13.83 -10.83 -5.97
N ILE A 190 -14.44 -9.67 -5.70
CA ILE A 190 -14.74 -8.66 -6.73
C ILE A 190 -13.44 -8.13 -7.33
N ALA A 191 -12.45 -7.78 -6.49
CA ALA A 191 -11.14 -7.31 -6.97
C ALA A 191 -10.50 -8.35 -7.90
N LEU A 192 -10.49 -9.64 -7.51
CA LEU A 192 -10.01 -10.73 -8.35
C LEU A 192 -10.76 -10.82 -9.69
N ALA A 193 -12.09 -10.75 -9.66
CA ALA A 193 -12.91 -10.84 -10.87
C ALA A 193 -12.61 -9.72 -11.87
N THR A 194 -12.34 -8.49 -11.40
CA THR A 194 -12.07 -7.34 -12.27
C THR A 194 -10.72 -7.39 -13.01
N HIS A 195 -9.82 -8.26 -12.60
CA HIS A 195 -8.46 -8.36 -13.14
C HIS A 195 -8.15 -9.74 -13.73
N LEU A 196 -9.15 -10.62 -13.85
CA LEU A 196 -8.99 -11.87 -14.58
C LEU A 196 -8.78 -11.58 -16.07
N PRO A 197 -7.84 -12.31 -16.73
CA PRO A 197 -7.65 -12.20 -18.16
C PRO A 197 -8.93 -12.67 -18.91
N PRO A 198 -9.21 -12.12 -20.10
CA PRO A 198 -10.47 -12.37 -20.83
C PRO A 198 -10.70 -13.86 -21.16
N GLU A 199 -9.64 -14.67 -21.22
CA GLU A 199 -9.74 -16.11 -21.40
C GLU A 199 -10.40 -16.83 -20.21
N LEU A 200 -10.56 -16.16 -19.05
CA LEU A 200 -11.15 -16.67 -17.81
C LEU A 200 -12.46 -15.98 -17.44
N GLU A 201 -13.21 -15.45 -18.42
CA GLU A 201 -14.51 -14.79 -18.19
C GLU A 201 -15.52 -15.66 -17.41
N SER A 202 -15.55 -16.97 -17.66
CA SER A 202 -16.42 -17.89 -16.91
C SER A 202 -16.06 -17.95 -15.42
N ASP A 203 -14.77 -17.87 -15.10
CA ASP A 203 -14.30 -17.86 -13.73
C ASP A 203 -14.66 -16.52 -13.07
N ALA A 204 -14.56 -15.41 -13.80
CA ALA A 204 -14.96 -14.10 -13.29
C ALA A 204 -16.45 -14.06 -12.88
N ALA A 205 -17.34 -14.63 -13.72
CA ALA A 205 -18.76 -14.75 -13.38
C ALA A 205 -18.98 -15.58 -12.10
N ALA A 206 -18.28 -16.72 -11.99
CA ALA A 206 -18.37 -17.58 -10.80
C ALA A 206 -17.88 -16.86 -9.53
N LEU A 207 -16.81 -16.05 -9.62
CA LEU A 207 -16.33 -15.24 -8.50
C LEU A 207 -17.34 -14.17 -8.09
N LEU A 208 -18.03 -13.54 -9.05
CA LEU A 208 -19.08 -12.56 -8.74
C LEU A 208 -20.27 -13.21 -8.04
N ASP A 209 -20.70 -14.39 -8.49
CA ASP A 209 -21.76 -15.16 -7.82
C ASP A 209 -21.35 -15.55 -6.39
N GLU A 210 -20.10 -15.99 -6.21
CA GLU A 210 -19.54 -16.30 -4.89
C GLU A 210 -19.48 -15.06 -3.98
N SER A 211 -19.12 -13.89 -4.53
CA SER A 211 -19.09 -12.64 -3.79
C SER A 211 -20.48 -12.24 -3.29
N GLN A 212 -21.51 -12.40 -4.13
CA GLN A 212 -22.90 -12.10 -3.77
C GLN A 212 -23.41 -13.06 -2.68
N ALA A 213 -23.09 -14.34 -2.81
CA ALA A 213 -23.43 -15.35 -1.80
C ALA A 213 -22.76 -15.06 -0.46
N ALA A 214 -21.49 -14.63 -0.47
CA ALA A 214 -20.77 -14.24 0.73
C ALA A 214 -21.39 -13.02 1.43
N ALA A 215 -21.73 -11.98 0.68
CA ALA A 215 -22.39 -10.78 1.21
C ALA A 215 -23.79 -11.10 1.78
N ALA A 216 -24.57 -11.95 1.09
CA ALA A 216 -25.88 -12.38 1.55
C ALA A 216 -25.80 -13.19 2.86
N ALA A 217 -24.82 -14.09 2.97
CA ALA A 217 -24.58 -14.87 4.18
C ALA A 217 -24.23 -13.97 5.38
N TRP A 218 -23.35 -12.98 5.19
CA TRP A 218 -23.01 -12.01 6.23
C TRP A 218 -24.22 -11.22 6.71
N TRP A 219 -25.06 -10.72 5.79
CA TRP A 219 -26.28 -10.00 6.14
C TRP A 219 -27.24 -10.85 6.97
N ASN A 220 -27.39 -12.13 6.64
CA ASN A 220 -28.24 -13.05 7.40
C ASN A 220 -27.69 -13.32 8.80
N GLN A 221 -26.38 -13.55 8.93
CA GLN A 221 -25.73 -13.69 10.24
C GLN A 221 -25.89 -12.44 11.11
N LEU A 222 -25.77 -11.25 10.52
CA LEU A 222 -25.96 -9.99 11.25
C LEU A 222 -27.40 -9.85 11.76
N LYS A 223 -28.39 -10.18 10.92
CA LYS A 223 -29.82 -10.19 11.32
C LYS A 223 -30.04 -11.13 12.51
N GLU A 224 -29.51 -12.36 12.46
CA GLU A 224 -29.61 -13.29 13.58
C GLU A 224 -28.93 -12.78 14.86
N ARG A 225 -27.73 -12.21 14.75
CA ARG A 225 -27.02 -11.61 15.89
C ARG A 225 -27.81 -10.45 16.49
N SER A 226 -28.51 -9.66 15.66
CA SER A 226 -29.37 -8.58 16.12
C SER A 226 -30.62 -9.10 16.83
N ALA A 227 -31.24 -10.18 16.32
CA ALA A 227 -32.39 -10.83 16.93
C ALA A 227 -32.04 -11.46 18.29
N ARG A 228 -30.91 -12.16 18.37
CA ARG A 228 -30.40 -12.75 19.63
C ARG A 228 -30.13 -11.69 20.70
N ARG A 229 -29.57 -10.54 20.31
CA ARG A 229 -29.32 -9.43 21.24
C ARG A 229 -30.60 -8.83 21.81
N ARG A 230 -31.66 -8.73 21.01
CA ARG A 230 -32.98 -8.28 21.49
C ARG A 230 -33.61 -9.25 22.49
N GLN A 231 -33.49 -10.56 22.24
CA GLN A 231 -34.00 -11.60 23.15
C GLN A 231 -33.25 -11.70 24.49
N HIS A 232 -31.98 -11.27 24.56
CA HIS A 232 -31.20 -11.24 25.81
C HIS A 232 -31.34 -9.92 26.57
N SER A 233 -31.98 -8.90 25.98
CA SER A 233 -32.22 -7.60 26.60
C SER A 233 -33.65 -7.43 27.15
N GLU A 234 -34.51 -8.41 26.95
CA GLU A 234 -35.88 -8.53 27.49
C GLU A 234 -35.88 -9.49 28.69
#